data_AF-A0A1V5CUG7-F1
#
_entry.id   AF-A0A1V5CUG7-F1
#
_cell.length_a   1.000
_cell.length_b   1.000
_cell.length_c   1.000
_cell.angle_alpha   90.00
_cell.angle_beta   90.00
_cell.angle_gamma   90.00
#
_symmetry.space_group_name_H-M   'P 1'
#
loop_
_entity.id
_entity.type
_entity.pdbx_description
1 polymer ?
#
loop_
_entity_poly.entity_id
_entity_poly.type
_entity_poly.pdbx_seq_one_letter_code
_entity_poly.pdbx_strand_id
1 'polypeptide(L)'
;MTKEEELKEGVRAFHEALQSDKLASTREDLVYVEESYWIAYNRLKDSPIEEHRLICAQCLEAVAHILDMEGRIHAGDDLRQQAQAFRKHAGPDTPLVHEE
;
A
#
# COMPACT_ATOMS: atom_id res chain seq x y z
N MET A 1 10.31 -21.87 -2.09
CA MET A 1 9.23 -20.93 -2.42
C MET A 1 9.63 -20.19 -3.68
N THR A 2 8.77 -20.20 -4.69
CA THR A 2 9.01 -19.53 -5.97
C THR A 2 8.55 -18.08 -5.92
N LYS A 3 9.10 -17.22 -6.79
CA LYS A 3 8.70 -15.81 -6.86
C LYS A 3 7.20 -15.65 -7.13
N GLU A 4 6.60 -16.56 -7.89
CA GLU A 4 5.16 -16.56 -8.16
C GLU A 4 4.32 -16.87 -6.92
N GLU A 5 4.77 -17.81 -6.08
CA GLU A 5 4.10 -18.10 -4.80
C GLU A 5 4.14 -16.90 -3.87
N GLU A 6 5.27 -16.21 -3.77
CA GLU A 6 5.38 -15.00 -2.95
C GLU A 6 4.43 -13.88 -3.41
N LEU A 7 4.27 -13.71 -4.72
CA LEU A 7 3.33 -12.72 -5.27
C LEU A 7 1.88 -13.11 -4.96
N LYS A 8 1.52 -14.40 -5.10
CA LYS A 8 0.19 -14.90 -4.73
C LYS A 8 -0.10 -14.72 -3.24
N GLU A 9 0.88 -14.95 -2.38
CA GLU A 9 0.77 -14.68 -0.96
C GLU A 9 0.60 -13.18 -0.68
N GLY A 10 1.34 -12.31 -1.37
CA GLY A 10 1.20 -10.87 -1.25
C GLY A 10 -0.21 -10.38 -1.59
N VAL A 11 -0.78 -10.87 -2.69
CA VAL A 11 -2.17 -10.56 -3.07
C VAL A 11 -3.15 -11.10 -2.03
N ARG A 12 -2.95 -12.33 -1.55
CA ARG A 12 -3.82 -12.89 -0.50
C ARG A 12 -3.79 -12.06 0.78
N ALA A 13 -2.59 -11.70 1.25
CA ALA A 13 -2.40 -10.86 2.43
C ALA A 13 -3.09 -9.50 2.27
N PHE A 14 -3.09 -8.92 1.08
CA PHE A 14 -3.83 -7.68 0.80
C PHE A 14 -5.34 -7.87 0.96
N HIS A 15 -5.91 -8.95 0.42
CA HIS A 15 -7.33 -9.24 0.57
C HIS A 15 -7.72 -9.50 2.04
N GLU A 16 -6.87 -10.19 2.79
CA GLU A 16 -7.06 -10.42 4.23
C GLU A 16 -7.00 -9.08 4.98
N ALA A 17 -6.02 -8.22 4.68
CA ALA A 17 -5.91 -6.88 5.26
C ALA A 17 -7.18 -6.05 5.01
N LEU A 18 -7.71 -6.03 3.78
CA LEU A 18 -8.96 -5.34 3.45
C LEU A 18 -10.18 -5.86 4.22
N GLN A 19 -10.22 -7.15 4.53
CA GLN A 19 -11.31 -7.72 5.32
C GLN A 19 -11.18 -7.34 6.80
N SER A 20 -9.97 -7.44 7.35
CA SER A 20 -9.68 -7.05 8.73
C SER A 20 -9.89 -5.55 8.96
N ASP A 21 -9.50 -4.69 8.02
CA ASP A 21 -9.67 -3.23 8.07
C ASP A 21 -11.15 -2.83 8.23
N LYS A 22 -12.05 -3.50 7.49
CA LYS A 22 -13.50 -3.27 7.58
C LYS A 22 -14.11 -3.65 8.94
N LEU A 23 -13.46 -4.57 9.65
CA LEU A 23 -13.92 -5.09 10.94
C LEU A 23 -13.19 -4.43 12.12
N ALA A 24 -12.07 -3.74 11.85
CA ALA A 24 -11.23 -3.14 12.87
C ALA A 24 -12.00 -2.09 13.67
N SER A 25 -12.08 -2.30 14.97
CA SER A 25 -12.77 -1.39 15.90
C SER A 25 -11.90 -1.00 17.08
N THR A 26 -10.77 -1.68 17.26
CA THR A 26 -9.81 -1.45 18.34
C THR A 26 -8.45 -1.08 17.78
N ARG A 27 -7.59 -0.53 18.65
CA ARG A 27 -6.21 -0.24 18.30
C ARG A 27 -5.42 -1.50 17.95
N GLU A 28 -5.65 -2.60 18.65
CA GLU A 28 -5.00 -3.88 18.34
C GLU A 28 -5.40 -4.40 16.95
N ASP A 29 -6.67 -4.22 16.55
CA ASP A 29 -7.10 -4.56 15.19
C ASP A 29 -6.37 -3.71 14.15
N LEU A 30 -6.22 -2.41 14.38
CA LEU A 30 -5.51 -1.51 13.47
C LEU A 30 -4.03 -1.86 13.33
N VAL A 31 -3.38 -2.30 14.41
CA VAL A 31 -1.99 -2.79 14.37
C VAL A 31 -1.89 -4.06 13.52
N TYR A 32 -2.82 -4.99 13.67
CA TYR A 32 -2.86 -6.21 12.86
C TYR A 32 -3.10 -5.90 11.37
N VAL A 33 -3.99 -4.95 11.09
CA VAL A 33 -4.29 -4.50 9.73
C VAL A 33 -3.08 -3.81 9.10
N GLU A 34 -2.40 -2.92 9.83
CA GLU A 34 -1.16 -2.28 9.39
C GLU A 34 -0.09 -3.33 9.03
N GLU A 35 0.14 -4.31 9.90
CA GLU A 35 1.11 -5.38 9.65
C GLU A 35 0.75 -6.17 8.38
N SER A 36 -0.54 -6.49 8.20
CA SER A 36 -1.02 -7.23 7.03
C SER A 36 -0.80 -6.45 5.73
N TYR A 37 -1.02 -5.14 5.72
CA TYR A 37 -0.71 -4.28 4.57
C TYR A 37 0.80 -4.21 4.29
N TRP A 38 1.64 -4.19 5.33
CA TRP A 38 3.10 -4.22 5.14
C TRP A 38 3.61 -5.55 4.59
N ILE A 39 3.00 -6.67 4.98
CA ILE A 39 3.31 -7.99 4.42
C ILE A 39 2.97 -7.99 2.93
N ALA A 40 1.76 -7.55 2.56
CA ALA A 40 1.34 -7.46 1.16
C ALA A 40 2.30 -6.57 0.35
N TYR A 41 2.59 -5.37 0.85
CA TYR A 41 3.51 -4.42 0.21
C TYR A 41 4.89 -5.05 -0.03
N ASN A 42 5.50 -5.67 0.99
CA ASN A 42 6.85 -6.21 0.87
C ASN A 42 6.96 -7.36 -0.12
N ARG A 43 5.90 -8.16 -0.29
CA ARG A 43 5.85 -9.24 -1.27
C ARG A 43 5.64 -8.74 -2.69
N LEU A 44 4.90 -7.64 -2.85
CA LEU A 44 4.46 -7.13 -4.15
C LEU A 44 5.32 -5.98 -4.72
N LYS A 45 6.10 -5.26 -3.89
CA LYS A 45 6.84 -4.05 -4.30
C LYS A 45 7.80 -4.24 -5.47
N ASP A 46 8.40 -5.43 -5.58
CA ASP A 46 9.36 -5.76 -6.64
C ASP A 46 8.68 -6.42 -7.85
N SER A 47 7.36 -6.48 -7.89
CA SER A 47 6.63 -7.10 -8.98
C SER A 47 6.58 -6.18 -10.21
N PRO A 48 6.84 -6.72 -11.42
CA PRO A 48 6.68 -5.95 -12.66
C PRO A 48 5.21 -5.78 -13.07
N ILE A 49 4.27 -6.43 -12.37
CA ILE A 49 2.84 -6.43 -12.70
C ILE A 49 2.20 -5.13 -12.21
N GLU A 50 1.47 -4.46 -13.10
CA GLU A 50 0.82 -3.18 -12.81
C GLU A 50 -0.20 -3.28 -11.66
N GLU A 51 -1.03 -4.32 -11.66
CA GLU A 51 -1.99 -4.58 -10.58
C GLU A 51 -1.31 -4.66 -9.21
N HIS A 52 -0.16 -5.33 -9.11
CA HIS A 52 0.59 -5.43 -7.86
C HIS A 52 1.14 -4.08 -7.41
N ARG A 53 1.54 -3.20 -8.34
CA ARG A 53 1.93 -1.82 -8.00
C ARG A 53 0.75 -1.00 -7.49
N LEU A 54 -0.44 -1.17 -8.05
CA LEU A 54 -1.65 -0.53 -7.56
C LEU A 54 -2.05 -1.05 -6.18
N ILE A 55 -1.83 -2.35 -5.91
CA ILE A 55 -2.00 -2.92 -4.58
C ILE A 55 -0.99 -2.29 -3.59
N CYS A 56 0.28 -2.16 -3.97
CA CYS A 56 1.28 -1.48 -3.14
C CYS A 56 0.87 -0.05 -2.80
N ALA A 57 0.36 0.71 -3.78
CA ALA A 57 -0.16 2.06 -3.54
C ALA A 57 -1.31 2.07 -2.53
N GLN A 58 -2.27 1.16 -2.67
CA GLN A 58 -3.39 1.01 -1.74
C GLN A 58 -2.93 0.61 -0.34
N CYS A 59 -1.95 -0.29 -0.21
CA CYS A 59 -1.38 -0.67 1.08
C CYS A 59 -0.78 0.55 1.78
N LEU A 60 0.00 1.37 1.06
CA LEU A 60 0.63 2.57 1.62
C LEU A 60 -0.41 3.62 2.05
N GLU A 61 -1.48 3.81 1.28
CA GLU A 61 -2.56 4.72 1.66
C GLU A 61 -3.34 4.23 2.88
N ALA A 62 -3.59 2.93 2.98
CA ALA A 62 -4.29 2.35 4.12
C ALA A 62 -3.44 2.47 5.40
N VAL A 63 -2.14 2.18 5.32
CA VAL A 63 -1.21 2.42 6.45
C VAL A 63 -1.15 3.91 6.79
N ALA A 64 -1.10 4.80 5.81
CA ALA A 64 -1.15 6.24 6.07
C ALA A 64 -2.41 6.66 6.85
N HIS A 65 -3.57 6.11 6.48
CA HIS A 65 -4.82 6.35 7.19
C HIS A 65 -4.76 5.84 8.64
N ILE A 66 -4.16 4.67 8.89
CA ILE A 66 -3.95 4.13 10.24
C ILE A 66 -3.04 5.04 11.07
N LEU A 67 -1.92 5.48 10.49
CA LEU A 67 -0.99 6.40 11.14
C LEU A 67 -1.64 7.75 11.48
N ASP A 68 -2.53 8.24 10.61
CA ASP A 68 -3.30 9.45 10.88
C ASP A 68 -4.22 9.29 12.10
N MET A 69 -4.88 8.14 12.23
CA MET A 69 -5.70 7.81 13.41
C MET A 69 -4.84 7.73 14.69
N GLU A 70 -3.56 7.37 14.58
CA GLU A 70 -2.59 7.41 15.68
C GLU A 70 -1.96 8.80 15.91
N GLY A 71 -2.32 9.82 15.12
CA GLY A 71 -1.77 11.18 15.22
C GLY A 71 -0.39 11.35 14.58
N ARG A 72 0.08 10.37 13.81
CA ARG A 72 1.39 10.35 13.13
C ARG A 72 1.28 10.89 11.70
N ILE A 73 0.67 12.06 11.55
CA ILE A 73 0.30 12.65 10.25
C ILE A 73 1.47 12.75 9.27
N HIS A 74 2.64 13.22 9.73
CA HIS A 74 3.83 13.36 8.88
C HIS A 74 4.27 12.03 8.26
N ALA A 75 4.22 10.93 9.03
CA ALA A 75 4.56 9.61 8.51
C ALA A 75 3.50 9.12 7.53
N GLY A 76 2.22 9.45 7.75
CA GLY A 76 1.15 9.18 6.80
C GLY A 76 1.34 9.92 5.47
N ASP A 77 1.77 11.18 5.50
CA ASP A 77 2.03 11.96 4.30
C ASP A 77 3.20 11.40 3.47
N ASP A 78 4.29 10.97 4.12
CA ASP A 78 5.41 10.29 3.45
C ASP A 78 4.94 9.01 2.71
N LEU A 79 4.03 8.24 3.31
CA LEU A 79 3.47 7.04 2.68
C LEU A 79 2.53 7.38 1.51
N ARG A 80 1.74 8.45 1.61
CA ARG A 80 0.90 8.94 0.50
C ARG A 80 1.74 9.39 -0.69
N GLN A 81 2.87 10.06 -0.44
CA GLN A 81 3.79 10.45 -1.50
C GLN A 81 4.37 9.22 -2.21
N GLN A 82 4.75 8.19 -1.45
CA GLN A 82 5.19 6.91 -2.02
C GLN A 82 4.08 6.22 -2.82
N ALA A 83 2.84 6.18 -2.30
CA ALA A 83 1.69 5.63 -3.01
C ALA A 83 1.45 6.33 -4.36
N GLN A 84 1.61 7.65 -4.40
CA GLN A 84 1.53 8.42 -5.65
C GLN A 84 2.65 8.04 -6.63
N ALA A 85 3.87 7.76 -6.16
CA ALA A 85 4.94 7.29 -7.03
C ALA A 85 4.58 5.94 -7.70
N PHE A 86 4.01 5.00 -6.95
CA PHE A 86 3.52 3.73 -7.50
C PHE A 86 2.42 3.93 -8.56
N ARG A 87 1.54 4.92 -8.39
CA ARG A 87 0.51 5.27 -9.38
C ARG A 87 1.06 5.99 -10.62
N LYS A 88 2.01 6.90 -10.43
CA LYS A 88 2.63 7.65 -11.54
C LYS A 88 3.42 6.74 -12.47
N HIS A 89 4.02 5.66 -11.95
CA HIS A 89 4.65 4.62 -12.77
C HIS A 89 3.68 3.72 -13.54
N ALA A 90 2.35 3.84 -13.32
CA ALA A 90 1.31 3.16 -14.09
C ALA A 90 0.75 4.03 -15.24
N GLY A 91 1.16 5.29 -15.35
CA GLY A 91 0.79 6.17 -16.46
C GLY A 91 1.96 6.36 -17.44
N PRO A 92 1.73 6.48 -18.76
CA PRO A 92 2.76 6.96 -19.66
C PRO A 92 3.17 8.36 -19.22
N ASP A 93 4.48 8.55 -19.06
CA ASP A 93 5.20 9.83 -18.98
C ASP A 93 4.34 11.02 -19.42
N THR A 94 3.77 11.75 -18.46
CA THR A 94 3.21 13.06 -18.75
C THR A 94 4.27 14.06 -18.29
N PRO A 95 5.08 14.63 -19.21
CA PRO A 95 6.03 15.65 -18.83
C PRO A 95 5.26 16.84 -18.26
N LEU A 96 5.66 17.25 -17.06
CA LEU A 96 5.24 18.50 -16.43
C LEU A 96 5.65 19.65 -17.35
N VAL A 97 4.73 20.15 -18.15
CA VAL A 97 4.87 21.46 -18.78
C VAL A 97 4.77 22.50 -17.68
N HIS A 98 5.94 23.03 -17.29
CA HIS A 98 6.03 24.39 -16.76
C HIS A 98 5.82 25.32 -17.95
N GLU A 99 4.82 26.20 -17.85
CA GLU A 99 4.79 27.41 -18.67
C GLU A 99 4.74 28.61 -17.71
N GLU A 100 5.66 29.53 -17.98
CA GLU A 100 6.15 30.67 -17.19
C GLU A 100 5.11 31.78 -16.95
#